data_AF-A0AAD1IT34-F1
#
_entry.id   AF-A0AAD1IT34-F1
#
_cell.length_a   1.000
_cell.length_b   1.000
_cell.length_c   1.000
_cell.angle_alpha   90.00
_cell.angle_beta   90.00
_cell.angle_gamma   90.00
#
_symmetry.space_group_name_H-M   'P 1'
#
loop_
_entity.id
_entity.type
_entity.pdbx_description
1 polymer ?
#
loop_
_entity_poly.entity_id
_entity_poly.type
_entity_poly.pdbx_seq_one_letter_code
_entity_poly.pdbx_strand_id
1 'polypeptide(L)'
;MTLLLADPPIPPALVDPSGTWFFNWVIPIVGGLVILLAIADSVRRRRLTWGLLFLVNSMLVYWMESVGDWGQQLIYSPTFMQHHVMDWLPLKTPYDPMFMPFAYAVYWTVHALVIFWLGQLLVKKFGWSMLKAIVVLAIPVNYAWDFFVEGIAAAMGWWTYDPGMGPVMTFSNGGQITLLWTIGLMCFWPNLIAYWAGKPPVRGLNHFERFFGLERFTRPKAIGDAPLSSTAGSGGVTATATATPASTRRSRQQEYDDLLDYEVTIPRWKFELARFGAWFVVFQVSFALLLVVPLVVMRVVTGNDSIYAP
;
A
#
# COMPACT_ATOMS: atom_id res chain seq x y z
N MET A 1 14.37 34.79 -18.63
CA MET A 1 13.06 35.47 -18.63
C MET A 1 12.07 34.48 -18.04
N THR A 2 12.04 34.40 -16.72
CA THR A 2 11.22 33.46 -15.96
C THR A 2 9.82 34.04 -15.96
N LEU A 3 8.93 33.47 -16.78
CA LEU A 3 7.50 33.72 -16.66
C LEU A 3 7.12 33.30 -15.24
N LEU A 4 6.89 34.29 -14.37
CA LEU A 4 6.07 34.12 -13.17
C LEU A 4 4.70 33.70 -13.67
N LEU A 5 4.48 32.40 -13.84
CA LEU A 5 3.15 31.85 -14.02
C LEU A 5 2.40 32.27 -12.75
N ALA A 6 1.36 33.09 -12.92
CA ALA A 6 0.45 33.39 -11.83
C ALA A 6 -0.03 32.07 -11.24
N ASP A 7 -0.20 32.03 -9.91
CA ASP A 7 -0.73 30.83 -9.26
C ASP A 7 -2.03 30.42 -9.96
N PRO A 8 -2.20 29.12 -10.29
CA PRO A 8 -3.39 28.67 -10.97
C PRO A 8 -4.62 29.05 -10.13
N PRO A 9 -5.74 29.40 -10.77
CA PRO A 9 -6.94 29.74 -10.04
C PRO A 9 -7.35 28.58 -9.12
N ILE A 10 -8.04 28.87 -8.03
CA ILE A 10 -8.49 27.83 -7.09
C ILE A 10 -9.94 27.48 -7.45
N PRO A 11 -10.29 26.20 -7.66
CA PRO A 11 -11.66 25.79 -7.85
C PRO A 11 -12.56 26.26 -6.68
N PRO A 12 -13.79 26.75 -6.93
CA PRO A 12 -14.68 27.26 -5.87
C PRO A 12 -14.88 26.27 -4.71
N ALA A 13 -14.90 24.97 -5.02
CA ALA A 13 -15.05 23.90 -4.04
C ALA A 13 -13.93 23.81 -2.99
N LEU A 14 -12.76 24.36 -3.29
CA LEU A 14 -11.54 24.23 -2.48
C LEU A 14 -11.20 25.48 -1.66
N VAL A 15 -12.01 26.56 -1.77
CA VAL A 15 -11.73 27.87 -1.16
C VAL A 15 -11.89 27.84 0.36
N ASP A 16 -12.92 27.16 0.87
CA ASP A 16 -13.19 27.06 2.31
C ASP A 16 -13.44 25.61 2.74
N PRO A 17 -12.38 24.77 2.76
CA PRO A 17 -12.51 23.36 3.09
C PRO A 17 -12.72 23.16 4.59
N SER A 18 -13.66 22.27 4.91
CA SER A 18 -13.94 21.90 6.30
C SER A 18 -12.96 20.83 6.80
N GLY A 19 -12.64 20.80 8.09
CA GLY A 19 -11.96 19.65 8.70
C GLY A 19 -10.52 19.35 8.23
N THR A 20 -9.81 20.32 7.66
CA THR A 20 -8.44 20.14 7.13
C THR A 20 -7.42 19.64 8.16
N TRP A 21 -7.68 19.86 9.45
CA TRP A 21 -6.87 19.36 10.57
C TRP A 21 -6.69 17.83 10.53
N PHE A 22 -7.65 17.09 9.96
CA PHE A 22 -7.57 15.64 9.85
C PHE A 22 -6.37 15.21 8.98
N PHE A 23 -6.25 15.78 7.78
CA PHE A 23 -5.14 15.49 6.89
C PHE A 23 -3.84 16.19 7.29
N ASN A 24 -3.90 17.39 7.87
CA ASN A 24 -2.70 18.09 8.32
C ASN A 24 -2.05 17.46 9.57
N TRP A 25 -2.84 16.87 10.47
CA TRP A 25 -2.32 16.39 11.75
C TRP A 25 -2.58 14.90 11.99
N VAL A 26 -3.83 14.44 11.86
CA VAL A 26 -4.17 13.05 12.23
C VAL A 26 -3.45 12.06 11.31
N ILE A 27 -3.51 12.27 10.00
CA ILE A 27 -2.93 11.34 9.03
C ILE A 27 -1.40 11.25 9.17
N PRO A 28 -0.64 12.35 9.26
CA PRO A 28 0.79 12.30 9.55
C PRO A 28 1.13 11.63 10.89
N ILE A 29 0.37 11.91 11.96
CA ILE A 29 0.63 11.31 13.28
C ILE A 29 0.36 9.80 13.25
N VAL A 30 -0.81 9.38 12.78
CA VAL A 30 -1.21 7.97 12.74
C VAL A 30 -0.33 7.20 11.76
N GLY A 31 -0.08 7.74 10.57
CA GLY A 31 0.83 7.16 9.58
C GLY A 31 2.25 7.04 10.13
N GLY A 32 2.74 8.07 10.83
CA GLY A 32 4.03 8.05 11.53
C GLY A 32 4.11 6.93 12.56
N LEU A 33 3.07 6.73 13.36
CA LEU A 33 3.00 5.62 14.32
C LEU A 33 3.05 4.25 13.63
N VAL A 34 2.31 4.06 12.53
CA VAL A 34 2.33 2.83 11.73
C VAL A 34 3.75 2.55 11.20
N ILE A 35 4.42 3.58 10.66
CA ILE A 35 5.80 3.49 10.16
C ILE A 35 6.76 3.10 11.30
N LEU A 36 6.67 3.76 12.44
CA LEU A 36 7.51 3.47 13.61
C LEU A 36 7.31 2.03 14.10
N LEU A 37 6.07 1.53 14.13
CA LEU A 37 5.78 0.15 14.51
C LEU A 37 6.36 -0.85 13.50
N ALA A 38 6.26 -0.57 12.19
CA ALA A 38 6.84 -1.42 11.15
C ALA A 38 8.38 -1.45 11.22
N ILE A 39 9.02 -0.30 11.45
CA ILE A 39 10.47 -0.20 11.67
C ILE A 39 10.86 -0.96 12.94
N ALA A 40 10.15 -0.75 14.05
CA ALA A 40 10.43 -1.44 15.31
C ALA A 40 10.31 -2.97 15.16
N ASP A 41 9.30 -3.46 14.44
CA ASP A 41 9.14 -4.89 14.13
C ASP A 41 10.30 -5.41 13.26
N SER A 42 10.73 -4.65 12.25
CA SER A 42 11.87 -4.98 11.39
C SER A 42 13.18 -5.04 12.16
N VAL A 43 13.45 -4.05 13.02
CA VAL A 43 14.66 -3.99 13.87
C VAL A 43 14.68 -5.15 14.86
N ARG A 44 13.54 -5.42 15.53
CA ARG A 44 13.41 -6.54 16.48
C ARG A 44 13.65 -7.90 15.82
N ARG A 45 13.27 -8.06 14.55
CA ARG A 45 13.47 -9.30 13.79
C ARG A 45 14.75 -9.32 12.97
N ARG A 46 15.54 -8.23 12.96
CA ARG A 46 16.79 -8.05 12.19
C ARG A 46 16.66 -8.43 10.70
N ARG A 47 15.51 -8.07 10.10
CA ARG A 47 15.17 -8.35 8.69
C ARG A 47 14.18 -7.32 8.17
N LEU A 48 14.10 -7.15 6.86
CA LEU A 48 13.00 -6.39 6.27
C LEU A 48 11.73 -7.25 6.31
N THR A 49 10.81 -6.91 7.20
CA THR A 49 9.55 -7.63 7.34
C THR A 49 8.69 -7.42 6.11
N TRP A 50 7.79 -8.37 5.85
CA TRP A 50 6.80 -8.21 4.77
C TRP A 50 6.03 -6.89 4.93
N GLY A 51 5.63 -6.56 6.17
CA GLY A 51 4.91 -5.32 6.46
C GLY A 51 5.75 -4.07 6.17
N LEU A 52 7.03 -4.06 6.55
CA LEU A 52 7.91 -2.92 6.24
C LEU A 52 8.17 -2.80 4.74
N LEU A 53 8.44 -3.91 4.05
CA LEU A 53 8.66 -3.91 2.59
C LEU A 53 7.43 -3.39 1.86
N PHE A 54 6.24 -3.87 2.21
CA PHE A 54 5.00 -3.41 1.60
C PHE A 54 4.78 -1.92 1.89
N LEU A 55 4.85 -1.52 3.16
CA LEU A 55 4.64 -0.14 3.57
C LEU A 55 5.59 0.84 2.89
N VAL A 56 6.90 0.59 2.96
CA VAL A 56 7.91 1.50 2.39
C VAL A 56 7.77 1.58 0.88
N ASN A 57 7.57 0.46 0.19
CA ASN A 57 7.43 0.50 -1.27
C ASN A 57 6.11 1.15 -1.72
N SER A 58 5.02 1.00 -0.96
CA SER A 58 3.79 1.76 -1.18
C SER A 58 3.99 3.26 -0.96
N MET A 59 4.77 3.67 0.04
CA MET A 59 5.07 5.10 0.24
C MET A 59 5.96 5.65 -0.87
N LEU A 60 6.90 4.85 -1.38
CA LEU A 60 7.83 5.28 -2.42
C LEU A 60 7.18 5.47 -3.78
N VAL A 61 5.95 5.00 -4.02
CA VAL A 61 5.23 5.32 -5.28
C VAL A 61 4.58 6.70 -5.27
N TYR A 62 4.53 7.40 -4.12
CA TYR A 62 3.79 8.67 -3.99
C TYR A 62 4.21 9.74 -5.02
N TRP A 63 5.47 9.80 -5.42
CA TRP A 63 5.91 10.84 -6.36
C TRP A 63 5.24 10.71 -7.74
N MET A 64 4.85 9.50 -8.12
CA MET A 64 4.09 9.24 -9.33
C MET A 64 2.60 9.54 -9.16
N GLU A 65 2.10 9.61 -7.94
CA GLU A 65 0.73 10.00 -7.65
C GLU A 65 0.48 11.44 -8.09
N SER A 66 1.40 12.38 -7.81
CA SER A 66 1.30 13.76 -8.34
C SER A 66 1.12 13.81 -9.87
N VAL A 67 1.72 12.86 -10.60
CA VAL A 67 1.57 12.73 -12.06
C VAL A 67 0.23 12.09 -12.43
N GLY A 68 -0.18 11.06 -11.69
CA GLY A 68 -1.47 10.40 -11.84
C GLY A 68 -2.63 11.36 -11.60
N ASP A 69 -2.55 12.14 -10.52
CA ASP A 69 -3.48 13.19 -10.11
C ASP A 69 -3.59 14.29 -11.14
N TRP A 70 -2.45 14.74 -11.68
CA TRP A 70 -2.44 15.62 -12.85
C TRP A 70 -3.15 14.97 -14.04
N GLY A 71 -2.89 13.68 -14.31
CA GLY A 71 -3.56 12.93 -15.37
C GLY A 71 -5.08 12.92 -15.22
N GLN A 72 -5.60 12.76 -14.01
CA GLN A 72 -7.05 12.75 -13.74
C GLN A 72 -7.64 14.13 -13.39
N GLN A 73 -6.84 15.19 -13.45
CA GLN A 73 -7.24 16.56 -13.13
C GLN A 73 -7.75 16.72 -11.69
N LEU A 74 -7.12 15.99 -10.77
CA LEU A 74 -7.34 16.14 -9.35
C LEU A 74 -6.57 17.36 -8.86
N ILE A 75 -7.27 18.26 -8.16
CA ILE A 75 -6.68 19.43 -7.52
C ILE A 75 -6.93 19.34 -6.02
N TYR A 76 -5.85 19.37 -5.24
CA TYR A 76 -5.90 19.47 -3.78
C TYR A 76 -6.15 20.89 -3.31
N SER A 77 -6.77 21.06 -2.15
CA SER A 77 -6.91 22.38 -1.54
C SER A 77 -5.55 22.95 -1.13
N PRO A 78 -5.26 24.23 -1.43
CA PRO A 78 -4.01 24.87 -1.04
C PRO A 78 -3.87 25.08 0.48
N THR A 79 -4.95 24.86 1.24
CA THR A 79 -4.96 24.98 2.71
C THR A 79 -4.21 23.85 3.43
N PHE A 80 -3.91 22.76 2.73
CA PHE A 80 -3.08 21.70 3.28
C PHE A 80 -1.62 22.13 3.37
N MET A 81 -0.86 21.50 4.27
CA MET A 81 0.60 21.65 4.26
C MET A 81 1.16 21.02 2.99
N GLN A 82 2.00 21.76 2.26
CA GLN A 82 2.50 21.37 0.94
C GLN A 82 4.02 21.15 0.95
N HIS A 83 4.51 20.36 0.01
CA HIS A 83 5.93 20.24 -0.28
C HIS A 83 6.25 20.65 -1.71
N HIS A 84 7.50 21.06 -1.95
CA HIS A 84 7.95 21.57 -3.26
C HIS A 84 8.98 20.66 -3.95
N VAL A 85 9.02 19.38 -3.57
CA VAL A 85 10.04 18.42 -4.03
C VAL A 85 9.94 18.19 -5.55
N MET A 86 8.74 18.30 -6.12
CA MET A 86 8.47 17.97 -7.52
C MET A 86 8.27 19.20 -8.40
N ASP A 87 8.57 20.41 -7.94
CA ASP A 87 8.32 21.66 -8.69
C ASP A 87 9.04 21.76 -10.05
N TRP A 88 10.07 20.93 -10.25
CA TRP A 88 10.77 20.79 -11.52
C TRP A 88 10.02 19.96 -12.57
N LEU A 89 9.01 19.18 -12.17
CA LEU A 89 8.25 18.30 -13.03
C LEU A 89 7.06 19.05 -13.64
N PRO A 90 6.94 19.13 -14.98
CA PRO A 90 5.85 19.86 -15.61
C PRO A 90 4.50 19.14 -15.53
N LEU A 91 4.50 17.82 -15.39
CA LEU A 91 3.30 16.97 -15.34
C LEU A 91 2.95 16.66 -13.88
N LYS A 92 2.54 17.68 -13.12
CA LYS A 92 2.20 17.52 -11.70
C LYS A 92 1.00 18.38 -11.30
N THR A 93 0.37 18.01 -10.20
CA THR A 93 -0.64 18.83 -9.54
C THR A 93 -0.05 20.15 -9.01
N PRO A 94 -0.84 21.24 -8.99
CA PRO A 94 -0.36 22.54 -8.52
C PRO A 94 -0.01 22.55 -7.04
N TYR A 95 -0.75 21.78 -6.23
CA TYR A 95 -0.60 21.72 -4.78
C TYR A 95 -0.30 20.27 -4.36
N ASP A 96 0.92 20.02 -3.88
CA ASP A 96 1.38 18.69 -3.48
C ASP A 96 1.31 18.52 -1.95
N PRO A 97 0.33 17.78 -1.40
CA PRO A 97 0.13 17.68 0.04
C PRO A 97 1.18 16.82 0.75
N MET A 98 1.71 17.32 1.88
CA MET A 98 2.68 16.62 2.73
C MET A 98 2.14 15.33 3.36
N PHE A 99 0.83 15.22 3.53
CA PHE A 99 0.23 14.07 4.21
C PHE A 99 0.23 12.81 3.34
N MET A 100 0.49 12.91 2.04
CA MET A 100 0.19 11.84 1.10
C MET A 100 0.97 10.54 1.32
N PRO A 101 2.29 10.57 1.58
CA PRO A 101 3.02 9.35 1.96
C PRO A 101 2.47 8.70 3.23
N PHE A 102 1.94 9.48 4.17
CA PHE A 102 1.34 8.98 5.41
C PHE A 102 -0.07 8.44 5.17
N ALA A 103 -0.83 9.03 4.24
CA ALA A 103 -2.13 8.52 3.83
C ALA A 103 -2.00 7.12 3.25
N TYR A 104 -0.99 6.83 2.42
CA TYR A 104 -0.69 5.46 1.98
C TYR A 104 -0.48 4.50 3.15
N ALA A 105 0.30 4.90 4.16
CA ALA A 105 0.57 4.06 5.33
C ALA A 105 -0.73 3.65 6.05
N VAL A 106 -1.63 4.61 6.25
CA VAL A 106 -2.93 4.41 6.91
C VAL A 106 -3.87 3.61 6.01
N TYR A 107 -4.03 4.03 4.75
CA TYR A 107 -4.89 3.41 3.75
C TYR A 107 -4.64 1.92 3.66
N TRP A 108 -3.38 1.51 3.42
CA TRP A 108 -3.04 0.10 3.27
C TRP A 108 -3.28 -0.72 4.52
N THR A 109 -3.04 -0.13 5.69
CA THR A 109 -3.25 -0.81 6.97
C THR A 109 -4.74 -1.02 7.22
N VAL A 110 -5.55 0.03 7.09
CA VAL A 110 -6.99 -0.05 7.37
C VAL A 110 -7.70 -0.89 6.32
N HIS A 111 -7.41 -0.66 5.04
CA HIS A 111 -8.02 -1.38 3.93
C HIS A 111 -7.75 -2.89 4.01
N ALA A 112 -6.50 -3.30 4.31
CA ALA A 112 -6.16 -4.71 4.48
C ALA A 112 -6.91 -5.34 5.66
N LEU A 113 -7.08 -4.63 6.78
CA LEU A 113 -7.85 -5.11 7.94
C LEU A 113 -9.34 -5.28 7.60
N VAL A 114 -9.93 -4.33 6.87
CA VAL A 114 -11.33 -4.39 6.44
C VAL A 114 -11.56 -5.58 5.51
N ILE A 115 -10.76 -5.74 4.46
CA ILE A 115 -10.86 -6.89 3.54
C ILE A 115 -10.70 -8.21 4.30
N PHE A 116 -9.71 -8.28 5.20
CA PHE A 116 -9.47 -9.50 5.95
C PHE A 116 -10.65 -9.88 6.85
N TRP A 117 -11.21 -8.91 7.57
CA TRP A 117 -12.37 -9.11 8.44
C TRP A 117 -13.61 -9.53 7.64
N LEU A 118 -13.93 -8.82 6.55
CA LEU A 118 -15.03 -9.17 5.65
C LEU A 118 -14.83 -10.55 5.00
N GLY A 119 -13.59 -10.88 4.62
CA GLY A 119 -13.23 -12.18 4.08
C GLY A 119 -13.51 -13.32 5.07
N GLN A 120 -13.12 -13.15 6.34
CA GLN A 120 -13.41 -14.12 7.41
C GLN A 120 -14.92 -14.31 7.62
N LEU A 121 -15.70 -13.22 7.55
CA LEU A 121 -17.16 -13.30 7.65
C LEU A 121 -17.76 -14.12 6.51
N LEU A 122 -17.31 -13.91 5.26
CA LEU A 122 -17.78 -14.69 4.12
C LEU A 122 -17.38 -16.16 4.21
N VAL A 123 -16.15 -16.45 4.63
CA VAL A 123 -15.68 -17.82 4.88
C VAL A 123 -16.57 -18.50 5.92
N LYS A 124 -16.85 -17.83 7.05
CA LYS A 124 -17.71 -18.36 8.11
C LYS A 124 -19.16 -18.55 7.66
N LYS A 125 -19.70 -17.62 6.87
CA LYS A 125 -21.11 -17.63 6.43
C LYS A 125 -21.38 -18.62 5.30
N PHE A 126 -20.47 -18.74 4.35
CA PHE A 126 -20.70 -19.50 3.11
C PHE A 126 -19.77 -20.71 2.94
N GLY A 127 -18.86 -20.98 3.89
CA GLY A 127 -17.89 -22.08 3.80
C GLY A 127 -16.90 -21.91 2.65
N TRP A 128 -16.69 -20.68 2.16
CA TRP A 128 -15.81 -20.41 1.03
C TRP A 128 -14.33 -20.55 1.39
N SER A 129 -13.49 -20.74 0.37
CA SER A 129 -12.05 -20.52 0.53
C SER A 129 -11.78 -19.02 0.70
N MET A 130 -10.75 -18.69 1.48
CA MET A 130 -10.34 -17.29 1.71
C MET A 130 -10.01 -16.57 0.38
N LEU A 131 -9.44 -17.28 -0.59
CA LEU A 131 -9.16 -16.75 -1.91
C LEU A 131 -10.46 -16.33 -2.63
N LYS A 132 -11.47 -17.21 -2.65
CA LYS A 132 -12.77 -16.91 -3.26
C LYS A 132 -13.43 -15.71 -2.58
N ALA A 133 -13.39 -15.65 -1.26
CA ALA A 133 -13.95 -14.53 -0.51
C ALA A 133 -13.26 -13.20 -0.86
N ILE A 134 -11.93 -13.16 -0.92
CA ILE A 134 -11.17 -11.96 -1.26
C ILE A 134 -11.43 -11.53 -2.71
N VAL A 135 -11.43 -12.45 -3.68
CA VAL A 135 -11.68 -12.13 -5.09
C VAL A 135 -13.06 -11.50 -5.29
N VAL A 136 -14.08 -12.02 -4.60
CA VAL A 136 -15.45 -11.48 -4.69
C VAL A 136 -15.56 -10.12 -3.98
N LEU A 137 -14.83 -9.93 -2.87
CA LEU A 137 -14.85 -8.67 -2.11
C LEU A 137 -14.00 -7.57 -2.73
N ALA A 138 -12.97 -7.92 -3.51
CA ALA A 138 -11.99 -6.97 -4.03
C ALA A 138 -12.67 -5.80 -4.73
N ILE A 139 -13.52 -6.04 -5.74
CA ILE A 139 -14.12 -4.95 -6.51
C ILE A 139 -15.15 -4.16 -5.68
N PRO A 140 -16.16 -4.77 -5.03
CA PRO A 140 -17.19 -4.00 -4.33
C PRO A 140 -16.66 -3.23 -3.12
N VAL A 141 -15.71 -3.80 -2.38
CA VAL A 141 -15.13 -3.14 -1.19
C VAL A 141 -14.23 -2.00 -1.61
N ASN A 142 -13.36 -2.19 -2.61
CA ASN A 142 -12.51 -1.10 -3.10
C ASN A 142 -13.36 0.02 -3.71
N TYR A 143 -14.36 -0.31 -4.52
CA TYR A 143 -15.24 0.69 -5.10
C TYR A 143 -15.99 1.49 -4.03
N ALA A 144 -16.59 0.80 -3.06
CA ALA A 144 -17.31 1.47 -1.97
C ALA A 144 -16.37 2.34 -1.13
N TRP A 145 -15.18 1.82 -0.80
CA TRP A 145 -14.17 2.55 -0.07
C TRP A 145 -13.78 3.84 -0.80
N ASP A 146 -13.40 3.73 -2.07
CA ASP A 146 -12.96 4.86 -2.89
C ASP A 146 -14.09 5.88 -3.05
N PHE A 147 -15.31 5.42 -3.36
CA PHE A 147 -16.48 6.28 -3.44
C PHE A 147 -16.73 7.06 -2.14
N PHE A 148 -16.58 6.42 -0.97
CA PHE A 148 -16.75 7.11 0.31
C PHE A 148 -15.61 8.08 0.60
N VAL A 149 -14.35 7.69 0.40
CA VAL A 149 -13.19 8.54 0.71
C VAL A 149 -13.15 9.73 -0.24
N GLU A 150 -13.24 9.50 -1.54
CA GLU A 150 -13.27 10.54 -2.57
C GLU A 150 -14.52 11.40 -2.45
N GLY A 151 -15.68 10.80 -2.19
CA GLY A 151 -16.94 11.52 -2.02
C GLY A 151 -16.95 12.43 -0.80
N ILE A 152 -16.44 11.95 0.35
CA ILE A 152 -16.28 12.78 1.54
C ILE A 152 -15.26 13.90 1.27
N ALA A 153 -14.15 13.58 0.59
CA ALA A 153 -13.13 14.56 0.30
C ALA A 153 -13.62 15.70 -0.62
N ALA A 154 -14.34 15.36 -1.68
CA ALA A 154 -14.96 16.34 -2.56
C ALA A 154 -16.04 17.14 -1.85
N ALA A 155 -16.88 16.51 -1.03
CA ALA A 155 -17.92 17.20 -0.26
C ALA A 155 -17.33 18.13 0.82
N MET A 156 -16.18 17.78 1.41
CA MET A 156 -15.49 18.60 2.42
C MET A 156 -14.58 19.66 1.81
N GLY A 157 -14.38 19.66 0.49
CA GLY A 157 -13.52 20.61 -0.22
C GLY A 157 -12.03 20.28 -0.15
N TRP A 158 -11.66 19.05 0.21
CA TRP A 158 -10.26 18.65 0.33
C TRP A 158 -9.57 18.51 -1.02
N TRP A 159 -10.23 17.88 -1.99
CA TRP A 159 -9.80 17.85 -3.38
C TRP A 159 -11.00 17.65 -4.29
N THR A 160 -10.84 17.99 -5.57
CA THR A 160 -11.87 17.84 -6.58
C THR A 160 -11.24 17.43 -7.90
N TYR A 161 -12.01 16.73 -8.73
CA TYR A 161 -11.64 16.42 -10.11
C TYR A 161 -12.26 17.48 -11.03
N ASP A 162 -11.46 18.26 -11.74
CA ASP A 162 -12.00 19.33 -12.59
C ASP A 162 -11.14 19.60 -13.85
N PRO A 163 -11.66 19.31 -15.07
CA PRO A 163 -12.91 18.59 -15.31
C PRO A 163 -12.81 17.10 -14.93
N GLY A 164 -13.87 16.55 -14.34
CA GLY A 164 -13.91 15.10 -14.08
C GLY A 164 -14.03 14.30 -15.38
N MET A 165 -13.33 13.17 -15.46
CA MET A 165 -13.39 12.26 -16.62
C MET A 165 -14.54 11.24 -16.51
N GLY A 166 -15.40 11.17 -17.53
CA GLY A 166 -16.51 10.22 -17.58
C GLY A 166 -17.71 10.66 -16.73
N PRO A 167 -18.52 9.72 -16.21
CA PRO A 167 -19.63 10.05 -15.31
C PRO A 167 -19.11 10.68 -14.01
N VAL A 168 -19.57 11.90 -13.73
CA VAL A 168 -19.18 12.67 -12.55
C VAL A 168 -20.35 12.85 -11.60
N MET A 169 -20.05 12.85 -10.30
CA MET A 169 -20.99 13.29 -9.27
C MET A 169 -20.51 14.63 -8.73
N THR A 170 -21.40 15.62 -8.75
CA THR A 170 -21.15 16.98 -8.27
C THR A 170 -21.84 17.22 -6.94
N PHE A 171 -21.12 17.77 -5.97
CA PHE A 171 -21.61 18.14 -4.66
C PHE A 171 -22.08 19.60 -4.61
N SER A 172 -22.81 19.99 -3.56
CA SER A 172 -23.38 21.33 -3.42
C SER A 172 -22.33 22.44 -3.31
N ASN A 173 -21.11 22.11 -2.88
CA ASN A 173 -19.96 23.02 -2.84
C ASN A 173 -19.26 23.16 -4.20
N GLY A 174 -19.71 22.45 -5.23
CA GLY A 174 -19.08 22.40 -6.55
C GLY A 174 -17.97 21.35 -6.68
N GLY A 175 -17.65 20.60 -5.63
CA GLY A 175 -16.70 19.50 -5.69
C GLY A 175 -17.22 18.37 -6.58
N GLN A 176 -16.34 17.72 -7.32
CA GLN A 176 -16.71 16.65 -8.24
C GLN A 176 -15.86 15.41 -7.97
N ILE A 177 -16.44 14.23 -8.19
CA ILE A 177 -15.73 12.94 -8.22
C ILE A 177 -16.00 12.21 -9.53
N THR A 178 -15.03 11.45 -10.04
CA THR A 178 -15.25 10.54 -11.16
C THR A 178 -15.75 9.19 -10.64
N LEU A 179 -16.78 8.63 -11.28
CA LEU A 179 -17.42 7.40 -10.79
C LEU A 179 -16.88 6.12 -11.43
N LEU A 180 -16.13 6.25 -12.53
CA LEU A 180 -15.70 5.09 -13.31
C LEU A 180 -14.19 4.99 -13.40
N TRP A 181 -13.52 6.07 -13.80
CA TRP A 181 -12.15 5.97 -14.26
C TRP A 181 -11.14 5.89 -13.11
N THR A 182 -11.19 6.85 -12.19
CA THR A 182 -10.34 6.85 -11.00
C THR A 182 -10.59 5.61 -10.15
N ILE A 183 -11.86 5.38 -9.80
CA ILE A 183 -12.25 4.24 -8.96
C ILE A 183 -11.92 2.92 -9.63
N GLY A 184 -12.16 2.77 -10.93
CA GLY A 184 -11.90 1.54 -11.67
C GLY A 184 -10.42 1.16 -11.70
N LEU A 185 -9.54 2.14 -11.93
CA LEU A 185 -8.09 1.92 -11.93
C LEU A 185 -7.58 1.63 -10.51
N MET A 186 -8.06 2.37 -9.51
CA MET A 186 -7.77 2.14 -8.09
C MET A 186 -8.32 0.80 -7.56
N CYS A 187 -9.33 0.22 -8.21
CA CYS A 187 -9.78 -1.14 -7.88
C CYS A 187 -8.85 -2.23 -8.43
N PHE A 188 -8.01 -1.96 -9.44
CA PHE A 188 -7.22 -3.01 -10.09
C PHE A 188 -5.83 -3.16 -9.49
N TRP A 189 -5.03 -2.10 -9.51
CA TRP A 189 -3.61 -2.18 -9.12
C TRP A 189 -3.41 -2.62 -7.64
N PRO A 190 -4.16 -2.09 -6.66
CA PRO A 190 -4.02 -2.50 -5.27
C PRO A 190 -4.25 -3.98 -4.99
N ASN A 191 -5.23 -4.59 -5.67
CA ASN A 191 -5.51 -6.01 -5.52
C ASN A 191 -4.44 -6.87 -6.19
N LEU A 192 -3.93 -6.43 -7.33
CA LEU A 192 -2.87 -7.13 -8.05
C LEU A 192 -1.56 -7.13 -7.25
N ILE A 193 -1.15 -5.98 -6.72
CA ILE A 193 0.08 -5.87 -5.94
C ILE A 193 -0.01 -6.66 -4.63
N ALA A 194 -1.17 -6.64 -3.96
CA ALA A 194 -1.42 -7.45 -2.77
C ALA A 194 -1.36 -8.96 -3.07
N TYR A 195 -1.91 -9.39 -4.22
CA TYR A 195 -1.83 -10.78 -4.65
C TYR A 195 -0.38 -11.23 -4.91
N TRP A 196 0.38 -10.46 -5.68
CA TRP A 196 1.77 -10.79 -5.99
C TRP A 196 2.68 -10.74 -4.74
N ALA A 197 2.44 -9.79 -3.83
CA ALA A 197 3.15 -9.69 -2.55
C ALA A 197 2.96 -10.93 -1.65
N GLY A 198 1.85 -11.66 -1.85
CA GLY A 198 1.52 -12.89 -1.15
C GLY A 198 0.96 -12.66 0.26
N LYS A 199 0.26 -13.66 0.81
CA LYS A 199 -0.36 -13.61 2.13
C LYS A 199 0.62 -14.04 3.25
N PRO A 200 0.75 -13.27 4.34
CA PRO A 200 1.42 -13.72 5.55
C PRO A 200 0.71 -14.92 6.23
N PRO A 201 1.43 -15.87 6.85
CA PRO A 201 2.89 -15.95 6.94
C PRO A 201 3.51 -16.48 5.64
N VAL A 202 4.43 -15.69 5.09
CA VAL A 202 5.19 -16.04 3.89
C VAL A 202 6.32 -16.98 4.32
N ARG A 203 6.12 -18.30 4.17
CA ARG A 203 7.13 -19.33 4.51
C ARG A 203 8.18 -19.52 3.42
N GLY A 204 7.81 -19.29 2.16
CA GLY A 204 8.71 -19.31 0.99
C GLY A 204 8.82 -17.93 0.33
N LEU A 205 9.61 -17.80 -0.73
CA LEU A 205 9.72 -16.53 -1.48
C LEU A 205 8.37 -16.16 -2.12
N ASN A 206 8.06 -14.86 -2.16
CA ASN A 206 6.85 -14.36 -2.84
C ASN A 206 7.05 -14.19 -4.36
N HIS A 207 6.01 -13.81 -5.10
CA HIS A 207 6.09 -13.72 -6.57
C HIS A 207 7.14 -12.70 -7.03
N PHE A 208 7.30 -11.57 -6.33
CA PHE A 208 8.32 -10.56 -6.67
C PHE A 208 9.73 -11.14 -6.56
N GLU A 209 10.01 -11.77 -5.43
CA GLU A 209 11.33 -12.33 -5.12
C GLU A 209 11.67 -13.47 -6.08
N ARG A 210 10.69 -14.31 -6.45
CA ARG A 210 10.86 -15.36 -7.47
C ARG A 210 11.07 -14.80 -8.87
N PHE A 211 10.33 -13.77 -9.26
CA PHE A 211 10.46 -13.11 -10.56
C PHE A 211 11.87 -12.54 -10.77
N PHE A 212 12.48 -11.98 -9.72
CA PHE A 212 13.89 -11.53 -9.75
C PHE A 212 14.91 -12.64 -9.54
N GLY A 213 14.46 -13.90 -9.47
CA GLY A 213 15.29 -15.08 -9.34
C GLY A 213 16.05 -15.16 -8.02
N LEU A 214 15.50 -14.63 -6.92
CA LEU A 214 16.13 -14.73 -5.59
C LEU A 214 16.23 -16.17 -5.09
N GLU A 215 15.48 -17.10 -5.69
CA GLU A 215 15.56 -18.54 -5.44
C GLU A 215 17.01 -19.07 -5.53
N ARG A 216 17.84 -18.50 -6.42
CA ARG A 216 19.26 -18.87 -6.58
C ARG A 216 20.12 -18.65 -5.34
N PHE A 217 19.65 -17.80 -4.42
CA PHE A 217 20.31 -17.48 -3.16
C PHE A 217 19.67 -18.21 -1.98
N THR A 218 18.79 -19.16 -2.25
CA THR A 218 18.08 -19.92 -1.22
C THR A 218 18.30 -21.42 -1.41
N ARG A 219 18.26 -22.17 -0.30
CA ARG A 219 18.26 -23.63 -0.30
C ARG A 219 17.09 -24.12 0.55
N PRO A 220 16.36 -25.17 0.14
CA PRO A 220 15.32 -25.76 0.97
C PRO A 220 15.90 -26.22 2.31
N LYS A 221 15.17 -25.96 3.40
CA LYS A 221 15.51 -26.57 4.70
C LYS A 221 15.25 -28.07 4.67
N ALA A 222 16.13 -28.86 5.25
CA ALA A 222 15.91 -30.28 5.41
C ALA A 222 14.70 -30.51 6.34
N ILE A 223 13.83 -31.44 5.98
CA ILE A 223 12.56 -31.74 6.69
C ILE A 223 12.78 -32.27 8.13
N GLY A 224 14.04 -32.39 8.59
CA GLY A 224 14.41 -32.93 9.91
C GLY A 224 14.58 -31.93 11.05
N ASP A 225 14.63 -30.62 10.80
CA ASP A 225 14.95 -29.62 11.85
C ASP A 225 13.72 -28.94 12.48
N ALA A 226 12.51 -29.36 12.12
CA ALA A 226 11.31 -28.95 12.85
C ALA A 226 11.31 -29.62 14.24
N PRO A 227 11.24 -28.88 15.35
CA PRO A 227 11.00 -29.50 16.65
C PRO A 227 9.60 -30.12 16.57
N LEU A 228 9.55 -31.45 16.60
CA LEU A 228 8.33 -32.23 16.81
C LEU A 228 7.69 -31.76 18.12
N SER A 229 6.77 -30.80 18.06
CA SER A 229 5.77 -30.63 19.10
C SER A 229 4.73 -31.74 18.88
N SER A 230 5.09 -32.96 19.26
CA SER A 230 4.20 -34.11 19.25
C SER A 230 3.25 -34.01 20.44
N THR A 231 2.09 -33.40 20.25
CA THR A 231 0.92 -33.63 21.11
C THR A 231 0.07 -34.73 20.47
N ALA A 232 0.47 -35.97 20.68
CA ALA A 232 -0.38 -37.16 20.50
C ALA A 232 -0.07 -38.12 21.66
N GLY A 233 -1.11 -38.52 22.40
CA GLY A 233 -0.98 -39.09 23.73
C GLY A 233 -0.69 -40.60 23.82
N SER A 234 -0.56 -40.99 25.09
CA SER A 234 -0.62 -42.33 25.69
C SER A 234 0.63 -43.23 25.65
N GLY A 235 0.97 -43.77 26.82
CA GLY A 235 1.91 -44.89 26.99
C GLY A 235 3.05 -44.58 27.94
N GLY A 236 2.90 -44.93 29.22
CA GLY A 236 3.94 -44.75 30.23
C GLY A 236 5.14 -45.67 29.99
N VAL A 237 6.35 -45.10 30.04
CA VAL A 237 7.58 -45.78 30.44
C VAL A 237 8.48 -44.73 31.12
N THR A 238 8.94 -45.06 32.32
CA THR A 238 9.97 -44.36 33.09
C THR A 238 11.22 -44.10 32.23
N ALA A 239 11.50 -42.84 31.92
CA ALA A 239 12.78 -42.41 31.37
C ALA A 239 13.32 -41.24 32.19
N THR A 240 14.51 -41.46 32.71
CA THR A 240 15.35 -40.61 33.54
C THR A 240 15.37 -39.17 33.01
N ALA A 241 15.03 -38.21 33.86
CA ALA A 241 15.10 -36.79 33.54
C ALA A 241 16.57 -36.34 33.40
N THR A 242 17.14 -36.49 32.22
CA THR A 242 18.26 -35.63 31.80
C THR A 242 17.71 -34.23 31.67
N ALA A 243 18.17 -33.34 32.56
CA ALA A 243 17.83 -31.92 32.55
C ALA A 243 18.00 -31.36 31.14
N THR A 244 16.89 -31.00 30.51
CA THR A 244 16.88 -30.21 29.28
C THR A 244 17.67 -28.94 29.57
N PRO A 245 18.71 -28.60 28.78
CA PRO A 245 19.40 -27.35 28.99
C PRO A 245 18.37 -26.22 28.88
N ALA A 246 18.40 -25.32 29.87
CA ALA A 246 17.51 -24.17 30.01
C ALA A 246 17.17 -23.61 28.63
N SER A 247 15.87 -23.54 28.31
CA SER A 247 15.36 -23.01 27.04
C SER A 247 16.04 -21.67 26.78
N THR A 248 17.07 -21.68 25.95
CA THR A 248 17.81 -20.47 25.60
C THR A 248 16.75 -19.60 24.95
N ARG A 249 16.42 -18.46 25.56
CA ARG A 249 15.37 -17.56 25.10
C ARG A 249 15.65 -17.29 23.62
N ARG A 250 14.89 -17.95 22.74
CA ARG A 250 15.10 -17.89 21.30
C ARG A 250 15.04 -16.43 20.90
N SER A 251 16.02 -15.99 20.10
CA SER A 251 15.93 -14.64 19.55
C SER A 251 14.72 -14.57 18.61
N ARG A 252 14.05 -13.42 18.55
CA ARG A 252 12.92 -13.20 17.60
C ARG A 252 13.32 -13.47 16.14
N GLN A 253 14.61 -13.32 15.84
CA GLN A 253 15.20 -13.67 14.55
C GLN A 253 15.15 -15.19 14.31
N GLN A 254 15.59 -16.00 15.27
CA GLN A 254 15.53 -17.47 15.19
C GLN A 254 14.10 -18.00 15.11
N GLU A 255 13.18 -17.47 15.92
CA GLU A 255 11.76 -17.86 15.86
C GLU A 255 11.16 -17.69 14.47
N TYR A 256 11.55 -16.63 13.76
CA TYR A 256 11.06 -16.38 12.41
C TYR A 256 11.81 -17.22 11.37
N ASP A 257 13.13 -17.33 11.48
CA ASP A 257 13.92 -18.12 10.54
C ASP A 257 13.46 -19.58 10.55
N ASP A 258 13.11 -20.13 11.71
CA ASP A 258 12.50 -21.47 11.86
C ASP A 258 11.19 -21.63 11.08
N LEU A 259 10.44 -20.56 10.83
CA LEU A 259 9.18 -20.58 10.08
C LEU A 259 9.39 -20.54 8.55
N LEU A 260 10.60 -20.25 8.08
CA LEU A 260 10.92 -20.22 6.65
C LEU A 260 11.23 -21.64 6.16
N ASP A 261 10.75 -21.95 4.95
CA ASP A 261 11.00 -23.23 4.27
C ASP A 261 12.39 -23.27 3.62
N TYR A 262 13.18 -22.19 3.74
CA TYR A 262 14.47 -22.02 3.07
C TYR A 262 15.51 -21.35 3.96
N GLU A 263 16.78 -21.59 3.62
CA GLU A 263 17.96 -20.91 4.14
C GLU A 263 18.59 -20.03 3.08
N VAL A 264 19.19 -18.92 3.51
CA VAL A 264 19.85 -17.96 2.61
C VAL A 264 21.33 -18.32 2.50
N THR A 265 21.84 -18.43 1.28
CA THR A 265 23.24 -18.85 1.01
C THR A 265 24.25 -17.71 0.98
N ILE A 266 23.78 -16.46 0.90
CA ILE A 266 24.60 -15.24 0.85
C ILE A 266 24.50 -14.46 2.18
N PRO A 267 25.39 -13.48 2.44
CA PRO A 267 25.24 -12.61 3.60
C PRO A 267 23.85 -11.96 3.65
N ARG A 268 23.17 -12.07 4.80
CA ARG A 268 21.75 -11.72 4.94
C ARG A 268 21.43 -10.30 4.50
N TRP A 269 22.28 -9.32 4.80
CA TRP A 269 22.07 -7.93 4.39
C TRP A 269 22.02 -7.77 2.86
N LYS A 270 22.80 -8.55 2.10
CA LYS A 270 22.76 -8.56 0.63
C LYS A 270 21.44 -9.13 0.13
N PHE A 271 20.96 -10.18 0.79
CA PHE A 271 19.69 -10.80 0.46
C PHE A 271 18.51 -9.87 0.75
N GLU A 272 18.47 -9.25 1.93
CA GLU A 272 17.42 -8.28 2.28
C GLU A 272 17.45 -7.05 1.35
N LEU A 273 18.63 -6.57 0.95
CA LEU A 273 18.76 -5.50 -0.05
C LEU A 273 18.23 -5.93 -1.43
N ALA A 274 18.52 -7.16 -1.85
CA ALA A 274 17.97 -7.72 -3.10
C ALA A 274 16.45 -7.86 -3.04
N ARG A 275 15.88 -8.27 -1.88
CA ARG A 275 14.44 -8.28 -1.66
C ARG A 275 13.86 -6.89 -1.77
N PHE A 276 14.45 -5.90 -1.10
CA PHE A 276 14.02 -4.52 -1.20
C PHE A 276 14.03 -4.02 -2.65
N GLY A 277 15.11 -4.28 -3.40
CA GLY A 277 15.21 -3.92 -4.82
C GLY A 277 14.14 -4.58 -5.69
N ALA A 278 13.87 -5.88 -5.48
CA ALA A 278 12.82 -6.60 -6.21
C ALA A 278 11.43 -5.98 -5.95
N TRP A 279 11.11 -5.71 -4.67
CA TRP A 279 9.87 -5.05 -4.30
C TRP A 279 9.78 -3.64 -4.89
N PHE A 280 10.86 -2.85 -4.79
CA PHE A 280 10.92 -1.50 -5.33
C PHE A 280 10.61 -1.47 -6.82
N VAL A 281 11.31 -2.29 -7.63
CA VAL A 281 11.09 -2.29 -9.08
C VAL A 281 9.66 -2.73 -9.43
N VAL A 282 9.12 -3.77 -8.77
CA VAL A 282 7.75 -4.21 -9.07
C VAL A 282 6.73 -3.13 -8.71
N PHE A 283 6.84 -2.50 -7.54
CA PHE A 283 5.93 -1.41 -7.15
C PHE A 283 6.01 -0.25 -8.12
N GLN A 284 7.22 0.24 -8.43
CA GLN A 284 7.41 1.40 -9.29
C GLN A 284 6.90 1.15 -10.72
N VAL A 285 7.31 0.03 -11.33
CA VAL A 285 6.95 -0.29 -12.71
C VAL A 285 5.46 -0.60 -12.83
N SER A 286 4.89 -1.38 -11.91
CA SER A 286 3.47 -1.72 -11.96
C SER A 286 2.58 -0.50 -11.70
N PHE A 287 2.94 0.38 -10.76
CA PHE A 287 2.20 1.62 -10.50
C PHE A 287 2.24 2.54 -11.72
N ALA A 288 3.42 2.75 -12.30
CA ALA A 288 3.56 3.56 -13.51
C ALA A 288 2.72 3.01 -14.67
N LEU A 289 2.84 1.72 -14.99
CA LEU A 289 2.18 1.13 -16.16
C LEU A 289 0.68 0.91 -15.99
N LEU A 290 0.20 0.64 -14.77
CA LEU A 290 -1.19 0.25 -14.53
C LEU A 290 -2.05 1.40 -13.98
N LEU A 291 -1.45 2.46 -13.43
CA LEU A 291 -2.17 3.64 -12.96
C LEU A 291 -1.78 4.90 -13.75
N VAL A 292 -0.52 5.31 -13.67
CA VAL A 292 -0.09 6.62 -14.18
C VAL A 292 -0.25 6.73 -15.70
N VAL A 293 0.29 5.77 -16.45
CA VAL A 293 0.24 5.77 -17.91
C VAL A 293 -1.21 5.77 -18.42
N PRO A 294 -2.11 4.89 -17.95
CA PRO A 294 -3.53 4.96 -18.32
C PRO A 294 -4.20 6.31 -18.03
N LEU A 295 -3.92 6.92 -16.88
CA LEU A 295 -4.50 8.23 -16.52
C LEU A 295 -4.00 9.34 -17.44
N VAL A 296 -2.68 9.42 -17.67
CA VAL A 296 -2.07 10.41 -18.57
C VAL A 296 -2.52 10.22 -20.01
N VAL A 297 -2.54 8.98 -20.51
CA VAL A 297 -3.02 8.67 -21.87
C VAL A 297 -4.47 9.10 -22.02
N MET A 298 -5.31 8.84 -21.03
CA MET A 298 -6.72 9.24 -21.09
C MET A 298 -6.91 10.74 -21.11
N ARG A 299 -6.12 11.50 -20.34
CA ARG A 299 -6.11 12.97 -20.43
C ARG A 299 -5.80 13.42 -21.85
N VAL A 300 -4.72 12.91 -22.43
CA VAL A 300 -4.27 13.29 -23.78
C VAL A 300 -5.28 12.88 -24.85
N VAL A 301 -5.86 11.68 -24.75
CA VAL A 301 -6.81 11.16 -25.74
C VAL A 301 -8.16 11.87 -25.67
N THR A 302 -8.64 12.19 -24.46
CA THR A 302 -9.92 12.89 -24.28
C THR A 302 -9.81 14.40 -24.55
N GLY A 303 -8.61 14.97 -24.46
CA GLY A 303 -8.41 16.41 -24.57
C GLY A 303 -9.08 17.21 -23.45
N ASN A 304 -9.40 16.55 -22.33
CA ASN A 304 -9.89 17.22 -21.14
C ASN A 304 -8.73 18.01 -20.53
N ASP A 305 -8.76 19.33 -20.69
CA ASP A 305 -7.79 20.23 -20.07
C ASP A 305 -8.43 21.00 -18.93
N SER A 306 -7.68 21.12 -17.83
CA SER A 306 -8.07 21.88 -16.65
C SER A 306 -7.37 23.22 -16.65
N ILE A 307 -8.11 24.30 -16.41
CA ILE A 307 -7.50 25.61 -16.14
C ILE A 307 -6.80 25.65 -14.77
N TYR A 308 -7.12 24.69 -13.90
CA TYR A 308 -6.62 24.59 -12.52
C TYR A 308 -5.38 23.68 -12.43
N ALA A 309 -5.24 22.74 -13.35
CA ALA A 309 -4.09 21.85 -13.49
C ALA A 309 -3.61 21.81 -14.96
N PRO A 310 -2.98 22.88 -15.45
CA PRO A 310 -2.61 23.05 -16.86
C PRO A 310 -1.61 22.01 -17.39
#